data_AF-A0A1I6QE18-F1
#
_entry.id   AF-A0A1I6QE18-F1
#
_cell.length_a   1.000
_cell.length_b   1.000
_cell.length_c   1.000
_cell.angle_alpha   90.00
_cell.angle_beta   90.00
_cell.angle_gamma   90.00
#
_symmetry.space_group_name_H-M   'P 1'
#
loop_
_entity.id
_entity.type
_entity.pdbx_description
1 polymer ?
#
loop_
_entity_poly.entity_id
_entity_poly.type
_entity_poly.pdbx_seq_one_letter_code
_entity_poly.pdbx_strand_id
1 'polypeptide(L)'
;MKALPRKVEGTHKSVMLTSSSRQDQGRVAAKRSVPAQKPQPQPQQVHALAAAKTSGGVAPPKSVKQRAAPAATGGRGGAANAGQSRKSSASGPKKRTRGRKSSLVKKRGRRRRQRDSALQPGMEHGQFHDNAFTAGYELGKYEGGELLLEQVLPMNLLLPEVRLQDVIALGAEQLRPRCLPLMDVHEVYAEMEQAIHDRRPCAVVRLGDGELLTLAQDVVYDTATIQREGTFLPYAGVNPPDLLARDQLLHAIRHAHIVGVPLARRKHFHPLLHPVFRAHHLDPGTLRMTNSTVNYGLSQTGLLGSLLAGKQLLVIGNAAPALAHMLSERGFIVSGLISPVRGVRDVERVILESRHVVFDLALVSAGIAAVMICTRIAHERGKTALDFGHMADALVKGQIALTH
;
A
#
# COMPACT_ATOMS: atom_id res chain seq x y z
N MET A 1 -71.14 24.56 -2.49
CA MET A 1 -71.61 24.10 -3.82
C MET A 1 -71.05 22.70 -4.06
N LYS A 2 -71.97 21.75 -4.34
CA LYS A 2 -71.90 20.44 -5.04
C LYS A 2 -70.50 19.84 -5.34
N ALA A 3 -70.21 18.54 -5.23
CA ALA A 3 -70.95 17.34 -4.81
C ALA A 3 -69.95 16.16 -4.70
N LEU A 4 -70.16 15.25 -3.74
CA LEU A 4 -69.73 13.83 -3.72
C LEU A 4 -70.57 13.03 -4.76
N PRO A 5 -70.26 11.77 -5.20
CA PRO A 5 -70.06 10.61 -4.29
C PRO A 5 -69.34 9.30 -4.78
N ARG A 6 -69.19 8.37 -3.81
CA ARG A 6 -69.26 6.86 -3.83
C ARG A 6 -68.22 6.05 -4.66
N LYS A 7 -67.47 5.07 -4.13
CA LYS A 7 -67.71 3.83 -3.34
C LYS A 7 -68.14 2.62 -4.21
N VAL A 8 -67.28 1.60 -4.37
CA VAL A 8 -67.55 0.13 -4.56
C VAL A 8 -66.21 -0.60 -4.26
N GLU A 9 -66.00 -1.46 -3.25
CA GLU A 9 -66.48 -2.83 -2.92
C GLU A 9 -66.03 -3.99 -3.86
N GLY A 10 -65.56 -5.09 -3.27
CA GLY A 10 -65.44 -6.42 -3.91
C GLY A 10 -64.10 -7.16 -3.67
N THR A 11 -63.85 -7.82 -2.52
CA THR A 11 -64.10 -9.24 -2.16
C THR A 11 -63.37 -10.36 -2.92
N HIS A 12 -62.58 -11.12 -2.13
CA HIS A 12 -62.32 -12.59 -2.11
C HIS A 12 -62.16 -13.40 -3.41
N LYS A 13 -61.09 -14.20 -3.47
CA LYS A 13 -61.17 -15.69 -3.45
C LYS A 13 -59.81 -16.39 -3.26
N SER A 14 -59.75 -17.24 -2.24
CA SER A 14 -58.84 -18.39 -2.10
C SER A 14 -59.14 -19.46 -3.14
N VAL A 15 -58.13 -20.17 -3.64
CA VAL A 15 -58.23 -21.58 -4.06
C VAL A 15 -56.88 -22.29 -3.79
N MET A 16 -56.88 -23.17 -2.78
CA MET A 16 -56.07 -24.39 -2.69
C MET A 16 -56.64 -25.45 -3.65
N LEU A 17 -55.79 -26.37 -4.15
CA LEU A 17 -56.02 -27.81 -4.45
C LEU A 17 -54.80 -28.28 -5.28
N THR A 18 -53.78 -28.97 -4.74
CA THR A 18 -53.62 -30.41 -4.43
C THR A 18 -53.78 -31.42 -5.57
N SER A 19 -52.79 -32.32 -5.63
CA SER A 19 -52.78 -33.72 -6.13
C SER A 19 -52.62 -33.92 -7.65
N SER A 20 -52.05 -35.00 -8.21
CA SER A 20 -51.09 -36.05 -7.83
C SER A 20 -51.09 -37.07 -8.99
N SER A 21 -49.95 -37.60 -9.43
CA SER A 21 -49.72 -38.97 -9.96
C SER A 21 -48.31 -39.03 -10.57
N ARG A 22 -47.34 -39.82 -10.09
CA ARG A 22 -47.14 -41.29 -10.03
C ARG A 22 -47.00 -41.99 -11.38
N GLN A 23 -45.76 -42.41 -11.68
CA GLN A 23 -45.27 -43.73 -12.15
C GLN A 23 -43.73 -43.57 -12.26
N ASP A 24 -42.86 -44.13 -11.42
CA ASP A 24 -42.55 -45.50 -10.98
C ASP A 24 -41.80 -46.37 -12.03
N GLN A 25 -40.88 -47.19 -11.51
CA GLN A 25 -39.86 -48.08 -12.12
C GLN A 25 -38.46 -47.46 -12.30
N GLY A 26 -37.36 -47.98 -11.74
CA GLY A 26 -37.17 -49.21 -10.96
C GLY A 26 -35.78 -49.29 -10.30
N ARG A 27 -35.75 -50.07 -9.21
CA ARG A 27 -34.61 -50.50 -8.38
C ARG A 27 -33.42 -51.08 -9.16
N VAL A 28 -32.19 -50.88 -8.66
CA VAL A 28 -31.32 -51.97 -8.14
C VAL A 28 -30.46 -51.44 -6.99
N ALA A 29 -30.45 -52.18 -5.88
CA ALA A 29 -29.63 -51.94 -4.70
C ALA A 29 -28.30 -52.70 -4.79
N ALA A 30 -27.21 -52.10 -4.31
CA ALA A 30 -26.05 -52.85 -3.82
C ALA A 30 -25.44 -52.12 -2.61
N LYS A 31 -25.69 -52.70 -1.44
CA LYS A 31 -25.02 -52.40 -0.17
C LYS A 31 -23.55 -52.79 -0.28
N ARG A 32 -22.63 -51.94 0.17
CA ARG A 32 -21.40 -52.36 0.86
C ARG A 32 -20.96 -51.27 1.83
N SER A 33 -21.32 -51.52 3.09
CA SER A 33 -20.82 -50.87 4.29
C SER A 33 -19.38 -51.28 4.54
N VAL A 34 -18.49 -50.30 4.70
CA VAL A 34 -17.13 -50.48 5.26
C VAL A 34 -17.10 -49.75 6.60
N PRO A 35 -16.70 -50.41 7.70
CA PRO A 35 -16.72 -49.79 9.02
C PRO A 35 -15.52 -48.88 9.24
N ALA A 36 -15.78 -47.70 9.79
CA ALA A 36 -14.80 -46.80 10.35
C ALA A 36 -14.18 -47.42 11.62
N GLN A 37 -12.87 -47.67 11.59
CA GLN A 37 -12.09 -47.98 12.78
C GLN A 37 -11.79 -46.69 13.54
N LYS A 38 -12.35 -46.58 14.74
CA LYS A 38 -11.87 -45.68 15.80
C LYS A 38 -10.58 -46.26 16.39
N PRO A 39 -9.51 -45.49 16.57
CA PRO A 39 -8.45 -45.88 17.49
C PRO A 39 -8.95 -45.65 18.93
N GLN A 40 -9.09 -46.73 19.69
CA GLN A 40 -9.15 -46.68 21.15
C GLN A 40 -7.76 -46.34 21.71
N PRO A 41 -7.69 -45.62 22.85
CA PRO A 41 -6.45 -45.36 23.55
C PRO A 41 -6.10 -46.56 24.43
N GLN A 42 -4.82 -46.93 24.52
CA GLN A 42 -4.32 -47.78 25.60
C GLN A 42 -3.30 -47.04 26.47
N PRO A 43 -3.27 -47.36 27.79
CA PRO A 43 -2.57 -46.59 28.80
C PRO A 43 -1.24 -47.25 29.24
N GLN A 44 -0.27 -46.44 29.66
CA GLN A 44 0.84 -46.83 30.55
C GLN A 44 1.44 -45.51 31.07
N GLN A 45 1.07 -45.04 32.27
CA GLN A 45 1.64 -45.37 33.60
C GLN A 45 3.12 -45.00 33.79
N VAL A 46 3.29 -43.89 34.53
CA VAL A 46 4.08 -43.67 35.76
C VAL A 46 5.57 -44.04 35.76
N HIS A 47 6.43 -43.01 35.85
CA HIS A 47 7.38 -42.91 36.97
C HIS A 47 7.66 -41.44 37.31
N ALA A 48 7.40 -41.11 38.58
CA ALA A 48 7.73 -39.86 39.25
C ALA A 48 9.00 -40.01 40.09
N LEU A 49 9.74 -38.92 40.24
CA LEU A 49 10.66 -38.52 41.33
C LEU A 49 10.93 -37.02 41.06
N ALA A 50 10.46 -36.00 41.79
CA ALA A 50 10.57 -35.65 43.22
C ALA A 50 12.05 -35.65 43.69
N ALA A 51 12.64 -34.64 44.35
CA ALA A 51 12.16 -33.38 44.91
C ALA A 51 13.34 -32.44 45.31
N ALA A 52 13.01 -31.15 45.47
CA ALA A 52 13.39 -30.22 46.56
C ALA A 52 14.85 -29.76 46.82
N LYS A 53 15.02 -28.42 46.87
CA LYS A 53 15.35 -27.57 48.06
C LYS A 53 15.61 -26.12 47.60
N THR A 54 14.74 -25.14 47.83
CA THR A 54 14.55 -24.26 49.03
C THR A 54 15.76 -23.44 49.49
N SER A 55 15.67 -22.11 49.30
CA SER A 55 16.01 -21.00 50.22
C SER A 55 16.25 -19.75 49.36
N GLY A 56 15.64 -18.57 49.52
CA GLY A 56 15.21 -17.87 50.73
C GLY A 56 15.97 -16.53 50.77
N GLY A 57 15.28 -15.39 50.69
CA GLY A 57 15.92 -14.07 50.83
C GLY A 57 15.07 -12.90 50.33
N VAL A 58 14.28 -12.30 51.23
CA VAL A 58 13.54 -11.04 51.06
C VAL A 58 14.07 -10.01 52.07
N ALA A 59 14.04 -8.73 51.64
CA ALA A 59 14.10 -7.45 52.40
C ALA A 59 15.47 -6.73 52.45
N PRO A 60 15.53 -5.38 52.68
CA PRO A 60 14.54 -4.29 52.51
C PRO A 60 15.13 -3.03 51.77
N PRO A 61 14.37 -1.92 51.61
CA PRO A 61 14.75 -0.78 50.77
C PRO A 61 15.61 0.27 51.51
N LYS A 62 16.42 1.02 50.76
CA LYS A 62 17.16 2.18 51.29
C LYS A 62 16.50 3.50 50.92
N SER A 63 16.50 4.36 51.92
CA SER A 63 15.82 5.62 52.13
C SER A 63 16.34 6.83 51.33
N VAL A 64 15.38 7.70 51.05
CA VAL A 64 15.40 9.17 50.94
C VAL A 64 16.63 9.88 51.55
N LYS A 65 17.20 10.84 50.80
CA LYS A 65 17.82 12.05 51.37
C LYS A 65 17.53 13.27 50.49
N GLN A 66 16.71 14.17 51.03
CA GLN A 66 16.57 15.57 50.64
C GLN A 66 17.84 16.37 50.97
N ARG A 67 18.17 17.37 50.15
CA ARG A 67 18.73 18.70 50.49
C ARG A 67 18.79 19.51 49.18
N ALA A 68 17.91 20.48 48.96
CA ALA A 68 17.95 21.87 49.42
C ALA A 68 18.72 22.80 48.45
N ALA A 69 17.98 23.77 47.90
CA ALA A 69 18.47 24.97 47.21
C ALA A 69 19.18 25.93 48.20
N PRO A 70 19.94 26.93 47.68
CA PRO A 70 19.41 28.29 47.51
C PRO A 70 19.82 28.92 46.15
N ALA A 71 19.02 29.73 45.45
CA ALA A 71 18.77 31.19 45.64
C ALA A 71 20.06 32.01 45.84
N ALA A 72 20.35 33.16 45.22
CA ALA A 72 19.73 34.04 44.23
C ALA A 72 20.80 35.10 43.86
N THR A 73 20.38 36.19 43.18
CA THR A 73 21.12 37.43 42.81
C THR A 73 21.94 37.27 41.52
N GLY A 74 21.66 37.98 40.42
CA GLY A 74 21.33 39.40 40.21
C GLY A 74 22.46 39.97 39.32
N GLY A 75 22.29 40.82 38.31
CA GLY A 75 21.16 41.46 37.66
C GLY A 75 21.69 42.35 36.51
N ARG A 76 20.73 42.90 35.76
CA ARG A 76 20.71 44.23 35.10
C ARG A 76 21.68 44.59 33.95
N GLY A 77 21.01 45.15 32.91
CA GLY A 77 21.45 46.27 32.08
C GLY A 77 22.04 45.86 30.73
N GLY A 78 21.68 46.42 29.57
CA GLY A 78 20.80 47.50 29.13
C GLY A 78 20.78 47.41 27.58
N ALA A 79 19.64 47.49 26.93
CA ALA A 79 19.12 48.67 26.24
C ALA A 79 20.01 49.27 25.12
N ALA A 80 19.43 49.25 23.91
CA ALA A 80 19.32 50.34 22.95
C ALA A 80 20.21 50.37 21.68
N ASN A 81 19.48 50.42 20.57
CA ASN A 81 19.60 51.33 19.42
C ASN A 81 20.46 51.00 18.19
N ALA A 82 19.71 50.78 17.10
CA ALA A 82 19.61 51.64 15.91
C ALA A 82 20.77 51.73 14.89
N GLY A 83 20.35 51.82 13.61
CA GLY A 83 21.17 52.27 12.46
C GLY A 83 21.26 51.21 11.37
N GLN A 84 20.31 51.13 10.42
CA GLN A 84 20.39 51.80 9.12
C GLN A 84 21.82 51.93 8.55
N SER A 85 22.10 51.24 7.43
CA SER A 85 22.62 51.90 6.22
C SER A 85 22.64 50.96 5.01
N ARG A 86 22.20 51.52 3.88
CA ARG A 86 22.25 50.99 2.51
C ARG A 86 23.66 51.19 1.92
N LYS A 87 23.97 50.42 0.84
CA LYS A 87 24.72 50.76 -0.40
C LYS A 87 25.59 49.55 -0.82
N SER A 88 25.29 48.83 -1.90
CA SER A 88 25.38 49.13 -3.35
C SER A 88 26.73 48.78 -3.99
N SER A 89 26.67 48.41 -5.29
CA SER A 89 27.72 48.10 -6.28
C SER A 89 28.13 46.61 -6.32
N ALA A 90 27.95 45.81 -7.37
CA ALA A 90 27.98 45.99 -8.83
C ALA A 90 29.36 46.42 -9.36
N SER A 91 30.15 45.46 -9.87
CA SER A 91 30.78 45.49 -11.21
C SER A 91 31.91 44.45 -11.37
N GLY A 92 31.64 43.45 -12.22
CA GLY A 92 32.43 43.21 -13.43
C GLY A 92 33.79 42.50 -13.38
N PRO A 93 34.21 41.88 -14.51
CA PRO A 93 35.08 40.72 -14.53
C PRO A 93 36.49 41.01 -15.07
N LYS A 94 37.46 40.13 -14.78
CA LYS A 94 38.76 40.13 -15.47
C LYS A 94 39.12 38.75 -16.03
N LYS A 95 39.17 38.72 -17.37
CA LYS A 95 39.89 37.77 -18.23
C LYS A 95 41.39 37.79 -17.94
N ARG A 96 42.07 36.66 -18.12
CA ARG A 96 43.38 36.44 -18.82
C ARG A 96 43.65 34.92 -18.82
N THR A 97 43.53 34.17 -19.92
CA THR A 97 44.33 34.05 -21.16
C THR A 97 45.61 33.21 -21.07
N ARG A 98 45.75 32.35 -22.11
CA ARG A 98 46.88 31.54 -22.62
C ARG A 98 47.00 30.16 -21.95
N GLY A 99 46.92 29.03 -22.68
CA GLY A 99 47.34 28.68 -24.05
C GLY A 99 48.42 27.59 -23.90
N ARG A 100 48.42 26.42 -24.55
CA ARG A 100 48.49 26.15 -26.00
C ARG A 100 48.48 24.61 -26.22
N LYS A 101 47.83 24.19 -27.33
CA LYS A 101 48.26 23.26 -28.41
C LYS A 101 48.76 21.84 -28.03
N SER A 102 48.50 20.76 -28.78
CA SER A 102 48.43 20.58 -30.25
C SER A 102 47.78 19.22 -30.59
N SER A 103 46.84 19.11 -31.55
CA SER A 103 47.04 18.61 -32.95
C SER A 103 47.17 17.08 -33.06
N LEU A 104 46.72 16.33 -34.07
CA LEU A 104 46.17 16.52 -35.41
C LEU A 104 46.02 15.08 -35.97
N VAL A 105 44.94 14.68 -36.66
CA VAL A 105 45.02 13.93 -37.94
C VAL A 105 43.75 14.19 -38.75
N LYS A 106 43.93 14.59 -40.02
CA LYS A 106 42.95 14.81 -41.09
C LYS A 106 43.08 13.69 -42.14
N LYS A 107 41.97 13.32 -42.80
CA LYS A 107 41.84 12.93 -44.24
C LYS A 107 40.37 13.27 -44.63
N ARG A 108 40.01 14.29 -45.43
CA ARG A 108 40.09 14.52 -46.90
C ARG A 108 39.72 13.26 -47.73
N GLY A 109 38.75 13.22 -48.65
CA GLY A 109 37.75 14.20 -49.13
C GLY A 109 37.12 13.79 -50.49
N ARG A 110 36.06 14.52 -50.92
CA ARG A 110 35.41 14.62 -52.27
C ARG A 110 34.54 13.42 -52.71
N ARG A 111 33.34 13.56 -53.32
CA ARG A 111 32.90 14.49 -54.38
C ARG A 111 31.40 14.86 -54.28
N ARG A 112 31.12 16.08 -54.73
CA ARG A 112 29.81 16.73 -54.93
C ARG A 112 29.38 16.52 -56.40
N ARG A 113 28.13 16.08 -56.63
CA ARG A 113 27.36 16.38 -57.85
C ARG A 113 25.92 16.67 -57.44
N GLN A 114 25.52 17.93 -57.59
CA GLN A 114 24.14 18.40 -57.61
C GLN A 114 23.60 18.25 -59.03
N ARG A 115 22.39 17.73 -59.17
CA ARG A 115 21.31 18.44 -59.88
C ARG A 115 19.95 17.89 -59.48
N ASP A 116 19.05 18.84 -59.35
CA ASP A 116 17.71 18.78 -58.77
C ASP A 116 16.71 18.00 -59.64
N SER A 117 15.77 17.32 -58.97
CA SER A 117 14.36 17.37 -59.36
C SER A 117 13.52 17.20 -58.10
N ALA A 118 12.61 18.16 -57.91
CA ALA A 118 11.74 18.32 -56.76
C ALA A 118 10.58 17.30 -56.74
N LEU A 119 9.79 17.36 -55.65
CA LEU A 119 8.55 16.63 -55.30
C LEU A 119 8.85 15.39 -54.42
N GLN A 120 8.45 15.26 -53.16
CA GLN A 120 7.43 15.91 -52.33
C GLN A 120 7.88 15.88 -50.84
N PRO A 121 7.56 16.89 -50.00
CA PRO A 121 7.76 16.81 -48.56
C PRO A 121 6.47 16.34 -47.88
N GLY A 122 6.48 15.17 -47.27
CA GLY A 122 5.44 14.77 -46.33
C GLY A 122 5.22 13.26 -46.30
N MET A 123 5.27 12.71 -45.08
CA MET A 123 4.83 11.35 -44.72
C MET A 123 5.88 10.24 -44.65
N GLU A 124 6.99 10.40 -43.92
CA GLU A 124 7.83 9.23 -43.53
C GLU A 124 8.35 9.26 -42.08
N HIS A 125 7.70 9.99 -41.17
CA HIS A 125 8.06 9.97 -39.75
C HIS A 125 7.00 9.33 -38.84
N GLY A 126 5.86 8.90 -39.37
CA GLY A 126 4.84 8.13 -38.62
C GLY A 126 5.01 6.61 -38.75
N GLN A 127 5.23 6.10 -39.97
CA GLN A 127 5.21 4.66 -40.27
C GLN A 127 6.41 3.86 -39.71
N PHE A 128 7.59 4.49 -39.57
CA PHE A 128 8.78 3.81 -39.02
C PHE A 128 8.66 3.54 -37.52
N HIS A 129 7.99 4.43 -36.77
CA HIS A 129 7.79 4.26 -35.33
C HIS A 129 6.76 3.16 -35.02
N ASP A 130 5.69 3.08 -35.82
CA ASP A 130 4.67 2.03 -35.69
C ASP A 130 5.25 0.64 -36.00
N ASN A 131 6.14 0.52 -36.99
CA ASN A 131 6.79 -0.73 -37.34
C ASN A 131 7.78 -1.22 -36.25
N ALA A 132 8.59 -0.33 -35.68
CA ALA A 132 9.53 -0.69 -34.64
C ALA A 132 8.82 -1.07 -33.33
N PHE A 133 7.76 -0.35 -32.97
CA PHE A 133 6.93 -0.68 -31.82
C PHE A 133 6.25 -2.04 -32.00
N THR A 134 5.64 -2.27 -33.15
CA THR A 134 4.98 -3.55 -33.46
C THR A 134 5.97 -4.70 -33.45
N ALA A 135 7.15 -4.53 -34.08
CA ALA A 135 8.20 -5.54 -34.07
C ALA A 135 8.69 -5.84 -32.65
N GLY A 136 8.89 -4.81 -31.81
CA GLY A 136 9.26 -4.99 -30.41
C GLY A 136 8.16 -5.68 -29.59
N TYR A 137 6.90 -5.37 -29.85
CA TYR A 137 5.76 -6.03 -29.20
C TYR A 137 5.68 -7.51 -29.58
N GLU A 138 5.75 -7.85 -30.86
CA GLU A 138 5.71 -9.24 -31.33
C GLU A 138 6.92 -10.04 -30.83
N LEU A 139 8.12 -9.45 -30.87
CA LEU A 139 9.31 -10.09 -30.31
C LEU A 139 9.13 -10.34 -28.80
N GLY A 140 8.66 -9.35 -28.05
CA GLY A 140 8.43 -9.50 -26.61
C GLY A 140 7.33 -10.52 -26.28
N LYS A 141 6.28 -10.60 -27.10
CA LYS A 141 5.21 -11.60 -26.97
C LYS A 141 5.74 -13.02 -27.22
N TYR A 142 6.59 -13.18 -28.24
CA TYR A 142 7.23 -14.46 -28.53
C TYR A 142 8.22 -14.84 -27.43
N GLU A 143 9.26 -14.03 -27.17
CA GLU A 143 10.32 -14.35 -26.21
C GLU A 143 9.81 -14.46 -24.77
N GLY A 144 8.85 -13.64 -24.38
CA GLY A 144 8.28 -13.61 -23.02
C GLY A 144 7.14 -14.59 -22.78
N GLY A 145 6.66 -15.29 -23.81
CA GLY A 145 5.44 -16.09 -23.76
C GLY A 145 5.49 -17.36 -24.58
N GLU A 146 5.39 -17.23 -25.91
CA GLU A 146 5.31 -18.38 -26.82
C GLU A 146 6.57 -19.25 -26.76
N LEU A 147 7.76 -18.65 -26.69
CA LEU A 147 9.02 -19.37 -26.58
C LEU A 147 9.10 -20.19 -25.27
N LEU A 148 8.57 -19.65 -24.17
CA LEU A 148 8.52 -20.39 -22.89
C LEU A 148 7.56 -21.59 -22.98
N LEU A 149 6.46 -21.45 -23.73
CA LEU A 149 5.53 -22.55 -24.00
C LEU A 149 6.18 -23.60 -24.92
N GLU A 150 6.86 -23.19 -25.99
CA GLU A 150 7.60 -24.07 -26.89
C GLU A 150 8.63 -24.92 -26.15
N GLN A 151 9.37 -24.32 -25.21
CA GLN A 151 10.41 -25.00 -24.43
C GLN A 151 9.88 -26.09 -23.49
N VAL A 152 8.61 -26.00 -23.05
CA VAL A 152 8.01 -26.99 -22.13
C VAL A 152 7.17 -28.04 -22.84
N LEU A 153 6.77 -27.80 -24.09
CA LEU A 153 6.00 -28.76 -24.87
C LEU A 153 6.90 -29.93 -25.32
N PRO A 154 6.46 -31.19 -25.17
CA PRO A 154 7.20 -32.33 -25.71
C PRO A 154 7.36 -32.24 -27.22
N MET A 155 8.58 -32.50 -27.73
CA MET A 155 8.93 -32.37 -29.16
C MET A 155 8.06 -33.21 -30.11
N ASN A 156 7.39 -34.24 -29.61
CA ASN A 156 6.56 -35.15 -30.38
C ASN A 156 5.05 -34.86 -30.26
N LEU A 157 4.65 -33.72 -29.67
CA LEU A 157 3.26 -33.31 -29.55
C LEU A 157 3.02 -32.00 -30.30
N LEU A 158 1.97 -31.98 -31.13
CA LEU A 158 1.44 -30.75 -31.70
C LEU A 158 0.39 -30.19 -30.73
N LEU A 159 0.60 -28.98 -30.22
CA LEU A 159 -0.45 -28.26 -29.53
C LEU A 159 -1.48 -27.80 -30.58
N PRO A 160 -2.75 -28.27 -30.54
CA PRO A 160 -3.80 -27.81 -31.45
C PRO A 160 -4.18 -26.36 -31.11
N GLU A 161 -5.25 -25.82 -31.68
CA GLU A 161 -5.77 -24.43 -31.60
C GLU A 161 -5.99 -23.87 -30.16
N VAL A 162 -4.92 -23.81 -29.37
CA VAL A 162 -4.85 -23.38 -27.97
C VAL A 162 -3.87 -22.23 -27.94
N ARG A 163 -4.35 -21.07 -27.50
CA ARG A 163 -3.51 -19.87 -27.43
C ARG A 163 -2.77 -19.84 -26.11
N LEU A 164 -1.68 -19.07 -26.04
CA LEU A 164 -0.94 -18.84 -24.80
C LEU A 164 -1.86 -18.38 -23.65
N GLN A 165 -2.87 -17.55 -23.92
CA GLN A 165 -3.82 -17.10 -22.89
C GLN A 165 -4.64 -18.25 -22.31
N ASP A 166 -5.00 -19.24 -23.12
CA ASP A 166 -5.78 -20.39 -22.69
C ASP A 166 -4.92 -21.30 -21.79
N VAL A 167 -3.64 -21.49 -22.15
CA VAL A 167 -2.66 -22.19 -21.30
C VAL A 167 -2.47 -21.48 -19.96
N ILE A 168 -2.32 -20.15 -19.98
CA ILE A 168 -2.18 -19.34 -18.76
C ILE A 168 -3.44 -19.45 -17.89
N ALA A 169 -4.64 -19.38 -18.48
CA ALA A 169 -5.89 -19.52 -17.74
C ALA A 169 -5.98 -20.90 -17.07
N LEU A 170 -5.71 -21.98 -17.79
CA LEU A 170 -5.69 -23.34 -17.25
C LEU A 170 -4.65 -23.48 -16.13
N GLY A 171 -3.45 -22.93 -16.31
CA GLY A 171 -2.43 -22.90 -15.26
C GLY A 171 -2.86 -22.11 -14.02
N ALA A 172 -3.50 -20.95 -14.21
CA ALA A 172 -4.01 -20.13 -13.12
C ALA A 172 -5.11 -20.85 -12.31
N GLU A 173 -6.03 -21.55 -12.99
CA GLU A 173 -7.04 -22.39 -12.35
C GLU A 173 -6.39 -23.48 -11.48
N GLN A 174 -5.36 -24.15 -12.00
CA GLN A 174 -4.61 -25.18 -11.28
C GLN A 174 -3.83 -24.62 -10.08
N LEU A 175 -3.36 -23.37 -10.16
CA LEU A 175 -2.64 -22.71 -9.08
C LEU A 175 -3.58 -22.10 -8.02
N ARG A 176 -4.87 -21.94 -8.30
CA ARG A 176 -5.83 -21.32 -7.36
C ARG A 176 -5.79 -21.92 -5.95
N PRO A 177 -5.75 -23.25 -5.73
CA PRO A 177 -5.69 -23.83 -4.39
C PRO A 177 -4.41 -23.47 -3.60
N ARG A 178 -3.38 -22.96 -4.28
CA ARG A 178 -2.10 -22.53 -3.69
C ARG A 178 -2.04 -21.02 -3.43
N CYS A 179 -3.04 -20.26 -3.89
CA CYS A 179 -3.12 -18.83 -3.66
C CYS A 179 -3.52 -18.55 -2.21
N LEU A 180 -2.96 -17.49 -1.64
CA LEU A 180 -3.38 -16.98 -0.34
C LEU A 180 -4.63 -16.11 -0.51
N PRO A 181 -5.65 -16.27 0.34
CA PRO A 181 -6.83 -15.42 0.30
C PRO A 181 -6.47 -13.98 0.68
N LEU A 182 -7.11 -13.03 0.02
CA LEU A 182 -7.04 -11.61 0.36
C LEU A 182 -8.43 -11.13 0.77
N MET A 183 -8.48 -10.29 1.80
CA MET A 183 -9.68 -9.57 2.17
C MET A 183 -10.11 -8.67 1.00
N ASP A 184 -11.37 -8.76 0.62
CA ASP A 184 -11.97 -7.86 -0.35
C ASP A 184 -12.28 -6.47 0.26
N VAL A 185 -12.76 -5.56 -0.57
CA VAL A 185 -13.07 -4.18 -0.17
C VAL A 185 -14.18 -4.12 0.89
N HIS A 186 -15.18 -4.98 0.80
CA HIS A 186 -16.30 -5.03 1.75
C HIS A 186 -15.85 -5.57 3.11
N GLU A 187 -15.00 -6.59 3.11
CA GLU A 187 -14.41 -7.14 4.33
C GLU A 187 -13.52 -6.12 5.03
N VAL A 188 -12.70 -5.37 4.29
CA VAL A 188 -11.90 -4.27 4.87
C VAL A 188 -12.79 -3.17 5.42
N TYR A 189 -13.83 -2.76 4.69
CA TYR A 189 -14.80 -1.77 5.16
C TYR A 189 -15.47 -2.21 6.47
N ALA A 190 -16.01 -3.44 6.51
CA ALA A 190 -16.70 -3.97 7.68
C ALA A 190 -15.76 -4.07 8.89
N GLU A 191 -14.53 -4.52 8.69
CA GLU A 191 -13.51 -4.57 9.74
C GLU A 191 -13.22 -3.17 10.32
N MET A 192 -13.08 -2.16 9.45
CA MET A 192 -12.81 -0.78 9.88
C MET A 192 -14.01 -0.14 10.58
N GLU A 193 -15.22 -0.27 10.04
CA GLU A 193 -16.43 0.27 10.67
C GLU A 193 -16.66 -0.37 12.05
N GLN A 194 -16.53 -1.69 12.15
CA GLN A 194 -16.61 -2.38 13.44
C GLN A 194 -15.52 -1.91 14.40
N ALA A 195 -14.29 -1.67 13.91
CA ALA A 195 -13.21 -1.16 14.73
C ALA A 195 -13.48 0.23 15.31
N ILE A 196 -14.05 1.11 14.48
CA ILE A 196 -14.45 2.45 14.89
C ILE A 196 -15.59 2.38 15.91
N HIS A 197 -16.62 1.58 15.63
CA HIS A 197 -17.78 1.40 16.53
C HIS A 197 -17.35 0.88 17.91
N ASP A 198 -16.53 -0.17 17.94
CA ASP A 198 -16.07 -0.80 19.18
C ASP A 198 -14.92 -0.04 19.86
N ARG A 199 -14.42 1.03 19.23
CA ARG A 199 -13.25 1.80 19.67
C ARG A 199 -12.03 0.93 19.93
N ARG A 200 -11.79 -0.02 19.02
CA ARG A 200 -10.63 -0.91 19.06
C ARG A 200 -9.56 -0.44 18.06
N PRO A 201 -8.28 -0.76 18.30
CA PRO A 201 -7.21 -0.48 17.36
C PRO A 201 -7.48 -1.17 16.01
N CYS A 202 -7.24 -0.44 14.92
CA CYS A 202 -7.21 -1.03 13.58
C CYS A 202 -6.34 -0.17 12.65
N ALA A 203 -5.30 -0.77 12.09
CA ALA A 203 -4.41 -0.13 11.12
C ALA A 203 -4.50 -0.86 9.79
N VAL A 204 -4.96 -0.15 8.76
CA VAL A 204 -4.92 -0.60 7.37
C VAL A 204 -3.76 0.10 6.68
N VAL A 205 -2.68 -0.62 6.44
CA VAL A 205 -1.45 -0.12 5.81
C VAL A 205 -1.29 -0.70 4.42
N ARG A 206 -0.54 -0.05 3.52
CA ARG A 206 -0.42 -0.50 2.13
C ARG A 206 1.06 -0.54 1.74
N LEU A 207 1.44 -1.59 1.01
CA LEU A 207 2.77 -1.77 0.46
C LEU A 207 2.76 -1.48 -1.03
N GLY A 208 3.50 -0.46 -1.43
CA GLY A 208 3.86 -0.16 -2.81
C GLY A 208 5.30 -0.53 -3.12
N ASP A 209 5.79 -0.01 -4.24
CA ASP A 209 7.19 -0.12 -4.65
C ASP A 209 8.14 0.59 -3.68
N GLY A 210 7.74 1.75 -3.13
CA GLY A 210 8.53 2.49 -2.13
C GLY A 210 8.78 1.69 -0.85
N GLU A 211 7.74 1.09 -0.28
CA GLU A 211 7.86 0.26 0.92
C GLU A 211 8.68 -1.00 0.64
N LEU A 212 8.46 -1.66 -0.50
CA LEU A 212 9.20 -2.88 -0.85
C LEU A 212 10.68 -2.61 -1.14
N LEU A 213 11.01 -1.51 -1.83
CA LEU A 213 12.40 -1.10 -2.04
C LEU A 213 13.07 -0.70 -0.72
N THR A 214 12.34 -0.02 0.17
CA THR A 214 12.85 0.31 1.51
C THR A 214 13.19 -0.95 2.29
N LEU A 215 12.31 -1.97 2.26
CA LEU A 215 12.54 -3.26 2.89
C LEU A 215 13.67 -4.07 2.25
N ALA A 216 13.91 -3.90 0.95
CA ALA A 216 14.93 -4.65 0.19
C ALA A 216 16.38 -4.25 0.51
N GLN A 217 16.60 -3.09 1.15
CA GLN A 217 17.91 -2.55 1.48
C GLN A 217 18.78 -3.55 2.25
N ASP A 218 19.94 -3.88 1.67
CA ASP A 218 21.00 -4.76 2.19
C ASP A 218 20.57 -6.21 2.50
N VAL A 219 19.41 -6.63 2.01
CA VAL A 219 18.89 -8.00 2.19
C VAL A 219 18.46 -8.67 0.88
N VAL A 220 17.98 -7.88 -0.09
CA VAL A 220 17.63 -8.34 -1.43
C VAL A 220 18.45 -7.57 -2.47
N TYR A 221 18.63 -6.26 -2.25
CA TYR A 221 19.40 -5.39 -3.13
C TYR A 221 20.50 -4.68 -2.35
N ASP A 222 21.64 -4.50 -3.00
CA ASP A 222 22.71 -3.65 -2.50
C ASP A 222 22.32 -2.16 -2.56
N THR A 223 23.04 -1.34 -1.79
CA THR A 223 22.81 0.11 -1.74
C THR A 223 22.85 0.77 -3.13
N ALA A 224 23.77 0.35 -4.01
CA ALA A 224 23.89 0.91 -5.35
C ALA A 224 22.64 0.64 -6.21
N THR A 225 22.06 -0.56 -6.09
CA THR A 225 20.81 -0.93 -6.75
C THR A 225 19.63 -0.17 -6.18
N ILE A 226 19.53 -0.04 -4.86
CA ILE A 226 18.47 0.77 -4.24
C ILE A 226 18.55 2.24 -4.68
N GLN A 227 19.74 2.84 -4.73
CA GLN A 227 19.90 4.23 -5.17
C GLN A 227 19.56 4.42 -6.66
N ARG A 228 19.89 3.44 -7.50
CA ARG A 228 19.59 3.45 -8.94
C ARG A 228 18.10 3.26 -9.23
N GLU A 229 17.44 2.37 -8.51
CA GLU A 229 16.08 1.91 -8.82
C GLU A 229 15.02 2.62 -7.96
N GLY A 230 15.38 3.08 -6.77
CA GLY A 230 14.54 3.81 -5.80
C GLY A 230 14.81 5.31 -5.76
N THR A 231 15.04 5.95 -6.91
CA THR A 231 15.33 7.40 -6.99
C THR A 231 14.23 8.28 -6.39
N PHE A 232 13.01 7.76 -6.28
CA PHE A 232 11.85 8.42 -5.68
C PHE A 232 11.74 8.22 -4.15
N LEU A 233 12.56 7.37 -3.52
CA LEU A 233 12.49 7.11 -2.08
C LEU A 233 12.66 8.38 -1.22
N PRO A 234 13.56 9.33 -1.55
CA PRO A 234 13.65 10.60 -0.82
C PRO A 234 12.33 11.39 -0.80
N TYR A 235 11.60 11.38 -1.92
CA TYR A 235 10.27 11.97 -2.01
C TYR A 235 9.25 11.21 -1.15
N ALA A 236 9.35 9.88 -1.09
CA ALA A 236 8.52 9.02 -0.23
C ALA A 236 8.93 9.06 1.26
N GLY A 237 9.98 9.81 1.61
CA GLY A 237 10.37 10.07 3.00
C GLY A 237 11.51 9.22 3.57
N VAL A 238 12.28 8.53 2.72
CA VAL A 238 13.41 7.69 3.08
C VAL A 238 14.64 8.05 2.23
N ASN A 239 15.82 8.20 2.84
CA ASN A 239 17.05 8.53 2.10
C ASN A 239 18.05 7.38 2.13
N PRO A 240 18.10 6.51 1.10
CA PRO A 240 18.96 5.32 1.13
C PRO A 240 20.47 5.65 1.17
N PRO A 241 21.28 4.89 1.94
CA PRO A 241 20.84 3.79 2.80
C PRO A 241 20.20 4.31 4.10
N ASP A 242 19.05 3.74 4.46
CA ASP A 242 18.33 4.04 5.69
C ASP A 242 17.77 2.74 6.28
N LEU A 243 18.65 1.99 6.95
CA LEU A 243 18.31 0.70 7.55
C LEU A 243 17.43 0.86 8.80
N LEU A 244 17.48 2.02 9.46
CA LEU A 244 16.58 2.32 10.57
C LEU A 244 15.14 2.43 10.07
N ALA A 245 14.91 3.18 8.99
CA ALA A 245 13.59 3.25 8.36
C ALA A 245 13.11 1.88 7.87
N ARG A 246 14.01 1.05 7.33
CA ARG A 246 13.72 -0.35 6.95
C ARG A 246 13.20 -1.15 8.14
N ASP A 247 13.91 -1.12 9.26
CA ASP A 247 13.58 -1.92 10.44
C ASP A 247 12.30 -1.41 11.13
N GLN A 248 12.10 -0.09 11.16
CA GLN A 248 10.86 0.53 11.64
C GLN A 248 9.66 0.16 10.76
N LEU A 249 9.85 0.13 9.43
CA LEU A 249 8.80 -0.26 8.48
C LEU A 249 8.44 -1.73 8.66
N LEU A 250 9.44 -2.60 8.78
CA LEU A 250 9.27 -4.01 9.07
C LEU A 250 8.49 -4.22 10.38
N HIS A 251 8.87 -3.49 11.44
CA HIS A 251 8.17 -3.53 12.71
C HIS A 251 6.70 -3.11 12.57
N ALA A 252 6.43 -2.02 11.84
CA ALA A 252 5.06 -1.57 11.60
C ALA A 252 4.22 -2.61 10.85
N ILE A 253 4.77 -3.24 9.81
CA ILE A 253 4.07 -4.29 9.04
C ILE A 253 3.69 -5.48 9.92
N ARG A 254 4.59 -5.93 10.80
CA ARG A 254 4.32 -7.04 11.73
C ARG A 254 3.18 -6.76 12.71
N HIS A 255 2.92 -5.50 13.00
CA HIS A 255 1.92 -5.07 13.99
C HIS A 255 0.68 -4.43 13.35
N ALA A 256 0.63 -4.32 12.02
CA ALA A 256 -0.54 -3.83 11.31
C ALA A 256 -1.70 -4.84 11.39
N HIS A 257 -2.93 -4.33 11.35
CA HIS A 257 -4.13 -5.18 11.46
C HIS A 257 -4.55 -5.73 10.10
N ILE A 258 -4.37 -4.93 9.04
CA ILE A 258 -4.55 -5.32 7.64
C ILE A 258 -3.39 -4.75 6.82
N VAL A 259 -2.76 -5.60 6.01
CA VAL A 259 -1.64 -5.24 5.12
C VAL A 259 -2.08 -5.36 3.66
N GLY A 260 -2.19 -4.22 2.98
CA GLY A 260 -2.39 -4.16 1.54
C GLY A 260 -1.12 -4.57 0.80
N VAL A 261 -1.16 -5.61 -0.02
CA VAL A 261 -0.05 -6.08 -0.84
C VAL A 261 -0.30 -5.82 -2.33
N PRO A 262 0.74 -5.51 -3.12
CA PRO A 262 0.54 -5.20 -4.52
C PRO A 262 0.36 -6.47 -5.35
N LEU A 263 -0.69 -6.49 -6.17
CA LEU A 263 -0.94 -7.60 -7.10
C LEU A 263 -0.29 -7.41 -8.47
N ALA A 264 0.07 -6.17 -8.82
CA ALA A 264 0.72 -5.85 -10.08
C ALA A 264 2.04 -6.64 -10.24
N ARG A 265 2.22 -7.30 -11.38
CA ARG A 265 3.40 -8.12 -11.70
C ARG A 265 4.63 -7.32 -12.19
N ARG A 266 4.67 -6.01 -11.92
CA ARG A 266 5.80 -5.12 -12.25
C ARG A 266 6.97 -5.37 -11.30
N LYS A 267 8.21 -5.20 -11.75
CA LYS A 267 9.46 -5.55 -11.04
C LYS A 267 9.46 -5.26 -9.53
N HIS A 268 9.10 -4.05 -9.12
CA HIS A 268 9.17 -3.59 -7.72
C HIS A 268 7.90 -3.81 -6.89
N PHE A 269 6.94 -4.56 -7.43
CA PHE A 269 5.66 -4.85 -6.79
C PHE A 269 5.61 -6.34 -6.38
N HIS A 270 4.67 -7.12 -6.92
CA HIS A 270 4.48 -8.51 -6.54
C HIS A 270 5.75 -9.39 -6.68
N PRO A 271 6.58 -9.27 -7.73
CA PRO A 271 7.83 -10.03 -7.84
C PRO A 271 8.85 -9.71 -6.73
N LEU A 272 8.88 -8.49 -6.19
CA LEU A 272 9.77 -8.09 -5.10
C LEU A 272 9.22 -8.45 -3.71
N LEU A 273 7.89 -8.55 -3.58
CA LEU A 273 7.20 -8.87 -2.33
C LEU A 273 7.76 -10.14 -1.65
N HIS A 274 7.82 -11.26 -2.38
CA HIS A 274 8.23 -12.54 -1.79
C HIS A 274 9.72 -12.62 -1.42
N PRO A 275 10.69 -12.16 -2.25
CA PRO A 275 12.07 -12.03 -1.83
C PRO A 275 12.24 -11.22 -0.54
N VAL A 276 11.56 -10.07 -0.45
CA VAL A 276 11.58 -9.21 0.73
C VAL A 276 11.01 -9.91 1.96
N PHE A 277 9.83 -10.53 1.83
CA PHE A 277 9.19 -11.24 2.94
C PHE A 277 10.06 -12.38 3.46
N ARG A 278 10.64 -13.16 2.54
CA ARG A 278 11.54 -14.27 2.89
C ARG A 278 12.78 -13.78 3.63
N ALA A 279 13.42 -12.71 3.15
CA ALA A 279 14.63 -12.16 3.76
C ALA A 279 14.39 -11.62 5.18
N HIS A 280 13.18 -11.14 5.48
CA HIS A 280 12.79 -10.63 6.79
C HIS A 280 12.02 -11.64 7.65
N HIS A 281 11.91 -12.89 7.22
CA HIS A 281 11.12 -13.93 7.88
C HIS A 281 9.67 -13.48 8.17
N LEU A 282 9.07 -12.73 7.23
CA LEU A 282 7.64 -12.42 7.25
C LEU A 282 6.90 -13.55 6.55
N ASP A 283 6.12 -14.32 7.31
CA ASP A 283 5.23 -15.34 6.75
C ASP A 283 3.92 -14.68 6.28
N PRO A 284 3.64 -14.63 4.96
CA PRO A 284 2.40 -14.05 4.48
C PRO A 284 1.15 -14.80 4.97
N GLY A 285 1.26 -16.08 5.35
CA GLY A 285 0.14 -16.84 5.92
C GLY A 285 -0.31 -16.36 7.30
N THR A 286 0.52 -15.59 8.00
CA THR A 286 0.20 -15.00 9.31
C THR A 286 -0.39 -13.59 9.21
N LEU A 287 -0.35 -12.97 8.03
CA LEU A 287 -0.84 -11.61 7.82
C LEU A 287 -2.27 -11.63 7.30
N ARG A 288 -3.12 -10.76 7.85
CA ARG A 288 -4.40 -10.41 7.21
C ARG A 288 -4.10 -9.46 6.07
N MET A 289 -4.22 -9.94 4.83
CA MET A 289 -3.82 -9.17 3.65
C MET A 289 -5.02 -8.73 2.82
N THR A 290 -4.86 -7.60 2.12
CA THR A 290 -5.79 -7.10 1.10
C THR A 290 -4.99 -6.58 -0.10
N ASN A 291 -5.63 -5.99 -1.10
CA ASN A 291 -4.94 -5.31 -2.20
C ASN A 291 -4.35 -3.95 -1.72
N SER A 292 -3.12 -3.62 -2.09
CA SER A 292 -2.49 -2.32 -1.75
C SER A 292 -3.17 -1.10 -2.39
N THR A 293 -4.14 -1.31 -3.29
CA THR A 293 -5.05 -0.27 -3.81
C THR A 293 -6.44 -0.29 -3.15
N VAL A 294 -6.62 -0.93 -1.99
CA VAL A 294 -7.92 -1.04 -1.30
C VAL A 294 -8.59 0.30 -1.03
N ASN A 295 -7.81 1.36 -0.78
CA ASN A 295 -8.31 2.72 -0.60
C ASN A 295 -9.08 3.23 -1.84
N TYR A 296 -8.55 2.95 -3.04
CA TYR A 296 -9.25 3.25 -4.29
C TYR A 296 -10.50 2.38 -4.47
N GLY A 297 -10.42 1.10 -4.08
CA GLY A 297 -11.57 0.20 -4.09
C GLY A 297 -12.71 0.71 -3.19
N LEU A 298 -12.40 1.16 -1.97
CA LEU A 298 -13.36 1.78 -1.05
C LEU A 298 -14.00 3.02 -1.69
N SER A 299 -13.22 3.85 -2.39
CA SER A 299 -13.74 5.03 -3.08
C SER A 299 -14.66 4.66 -4.25
N GLN A 300 -14.26 3.71 -5.08
CA GLN A 300 -15.00 3.31 -6.29
C GLN A 300 -16.33 2.62 -5.96
N THR A 301 -16.40 1.93 -4.82
CA THR A 301 -17.60 1.25 -4.32
C THR A 301 -18.49 2.17 -3.48
N GLY A 302 -18.12 3.43 -3.28
CA GLY A 302 -18.83 4.39 -2.41
C GLY A 302 -18.62 4.18 -0.91
N LEU A 303 -18.03 3.05 -0.51
CA LEU A 303 -17.81 2.68 0.89
C LEU A 303 -16.88 3.65 1.63
N LEU A 304 -15.99 4.35 0.92
CA LEU A 304 -15.17 5.38 1.54
C LEU A 304 -16.03 6.52 2.10
N GLY A 305 -17.01 7.02 1.35
CA GLY A 305 -17.91 8.07 1.84
C GLY A 305 -18.65 7.62 3.08
N SER A 306 -19.20 6.40 3.04
CA SER A 306 -19.91 5.79 4.17
C SER A 306 -19.01 5.59 5.40
N LEU A 307 -17.73 5.23 5.21
CA LEU A 307 -16.74 5.08 6.28
C LEU A 307 -16.41 6.42 6.97
N LEU A 308 -16.34 7.50 6.18
CA LEU A 308 -16.04 8.84 6.70
C LEU A 308 -17.26 9.53 7.32
N ALA A 309 -18.47 9.20 6.87
CA ALA A 309 -19.70 9.87 7.27
C ALA A 309 -19.93 9.79 8.80
N GLY A 310 -20.18 10.96 9.40
CA GLY A 310 -20.46 11.10 10.83
C GLY A 310 -19.28 10.80 11.77
N LYS A 311 -18.07 10.53 11.25
CA LYS A 311 -16.88 10.26 12.06
C LYS A 311 -16.04 11.52 12.25
N GLN A 312 -15.41 11.67 13.40
CA GLN A 312 -14.39 12.69 13.64
C GLN A 312 -13.07 12.30 12.99
N LEU A 313 -12.64 13.07 11.99
CA LEU A 313 -11.46 12.75 11.17
C LEU A 313 -10.21 13.50 11.63
N LEU A 314 -9.10 12.77 11.72
CA LEU A 314 -7.76 13.35 11.79
C LEU A 314 -7.06 13.16 10.44
N VAL A 315 -6.64 14.26 9.80
CA VAL A 315 -5.98 14.21 8.48
C VAL A 315 -4.48 14.49 8.63
N ILE A 316 -3.64 13.57 8.16
CA ILE A 316 -2.19 13.63 8.37
C ILE A 316 -1.46 13.57 7.03
N GLY A 317 -0.52 14.49 6.80
CA GLY A 317 0.32 14.49 5.61
C GLY A 317 0.53 15.87 5.00
N ASN A 318 1.31 15.93 3.92
CA ASN A 318 1.60 17.18 3.23
C ASN A 318 0.35 17.73 2.51
N ALA A 319 -0.50 16.84 1.98
CA ALA A 319 -1.80 17.21 1.39
C ALA A 319 -2.89 17.47 2.44
N ALA A 320 -2.62 17.29 3.75
CA ALA A 320 -3.65 17.35 4.78
C ALA A 320 -4.43 18.67 4.83
N PRO A 321 -3.81 19.87 4.69
CA PRO A 321 -4.59 21.12 4.69
C PRO A 321 -5.62 21.19 3.56
N ALA A 322 -5.24 20.81 2.34
CA ALA A 322 -6.12 20.82 1.19
C ALA A 322 -7.19 19.71 1.27
N LEU A 323 -6.81 18.52 1.72
CA LEU A 323 -7.74 17.42 1.91
C LEU A 323 -8.77 17.73 3.00
N ALA A 324 -8.33 18.30 4.13
CA ALA A 324 -9.21 18.70 5.23
C ALA A 324 -10.24 19.74 4.78
N HIS A 325 -9.81 20.74 3.99
CA HIS A 325 -10.70 21.74 3.42
C HIS A 325 -11.76 21.11 2.53
N MET A 326 -11.35 20.28 1.56
CA MET A 326 -12.27 19.58 0.66
C MET A 326 -13.26 18.66 1.40
N LEU A 327 -12.79 17.92 2.41
CA LEU A 327 -13.65 17.07 3.23
C LEU A 327 -14.69 17.89 4.01
N SER A 328 -14.28 19.03 4.59
CA SER A 328 -15.17 19.93 5.32
C SER A 328 -16.24 20.53 4.41
N GLU A 329 -15.86 20.96 3.20
CA GLU A 329 -16.80 21.48 2.19
C GLU A 329 -17.85 20.45 1.77
N ARG A 330 -17.50 19.16 1.82
CA ARG A 330 -18.42 18.04 1.53
C ARG A 330 -19.22 17.56 2.74
N GLY A 331 -19.12 18.25 3.88
CA GLY A 331 -19.90 17.97 5.09
C GLY A 331 -19.30 16.91 6.02
N PHE A 332 -18.05 16.48 5.80
CA PHE A 332 -17.36 15.59 6.74
C PHE A 332 -16.76 16.37 7.92
N ILE A 333 -16.64 15.71 9.07
CA ILE A 333 -16.18 16.34 10.31
C ILE A 333 -14.67 16.16 10.42
N VAL A 334 -13.90 17.23 10.19
CA VAL A 334 -12.44 17.23 10.40
C VAL A 334 -12.12 17.82 11.77
N SER A 335 -11.76 16.96 12.73
CA SER A 335 -11.43 17.35 14.11
C SER A 335 -10.00 17.83 14.29
N GLY A 336 -9.10 17.50 13.35
CA GLY A 336 -7.74 17.99 13.38
C GLY A 336 -6.95 17.65 12.12
N LEU A 337 -5.81 18.34 11.96
CA LEU A 337 -4.86 18.08 10.90
C LEU A 337 -3.42 18.14 11.43
N ILE A 338 -2.53 17.31 10.88
CA ILE A 338 -1.10 17.31 11.18
C ILE A 338 -0.33 17.42 9.86
N SER A 339 0.40 18.52 9.69
CA SER A 339 1.14 18.85 8.46
C SER A 339 2.28 19.83 8.76
N PRO A 340 3.41 19.78 8.01
CA PRO A 340 3.78 18.75 7.03
C PRO A 340 4.19 17.44 7.71
N VAL A 341 4.44 16.38 6.93
CA VAL A 341 5.16 15.18 7.37
C VAL A 341 6.37 14.98 6.47
N ARG A 342 7.57 15.15 7.04
CA ARG A 342 8.85 15.16 6.31
C ARG A 342 9.56 13.80 6.38
N GLY A 343 8.82 12.75 6.01
CA GLY A 343 9.31 11.37 5.99
C GLY A 343 9.39 10.71 7.36
N VAL A 344 10.14 9.61 7.43
CA VAL A 344 10.18 8.71 8.60
C VAL A 344 10.63 9.39 9.89
N ARG A 345 11.53 10.37 9.81
CA ARG A 345 11.99 11.15 10.96
C ARG A 345 10.89 11.90 11.72
N ASP A 346 9.77 12.19 11.06
CA ASP A 346 8.66 12.95 11.65
C ASP A 346 7.65 12.06 12.37
N VAL A 347 7.77 10.73 12.29
CA VAL A 347 6.79 9.78 12.86
C VAL A 347 6.58 10.05 14.36
N GLU A 348 7.65 10.22 15.16
CA GLU A 348 7.51 10.52 16.59
C GLU A 348 6.72 11.82 16.85
N ARG A 349 7.06 12.89 16.12
CA ARG A 349 6.37 14.18 16.25
C ARG A 349 4.89 14.04 15.92
N VAL A 350 4.56 13.37 14.81
CA VAL A 350 3.17 13.16 14.39
C VAL A 350 2.39 12.39 15.45
N ILE A 351 2.98 11.35 16.03
CA ILE A 351 2.32 10.59 17.09
C ILE A 351 2.10 11.43 18.34
N LEU A 352 3.08 12.25 18.75
CA LEU A 352 2.91 13.18 19.87
C LEU A 352 1.80 14.21 19.61
N GLU A 353 1.78 14.84 18.44
CA GLU A 353 0.74 15.81 18.07
C GLU A 353 -0.65 15.17 18.02
N SER A 354 -0.77 13.92 17.54
CA SER A 354 -2.03 13.19 17.51
C SER A 354 -2.65 12.96 18.90
N ARG A 355 -1.85 13.10 19.98
CA ARG A 355 -2.35 12.93 21.35
C ARG A 355 -3.32 14.04 21.77
N HIS A 356 -3.23 15.20 21.12
CA HIS A 356 -4.02 16.39 21.43
C HIS A 356 -5.30 16.50 20.60
N VAL A 357 -5.56 15.54 19.71
CA VAL A 357 -6.76 15.54 18.86
C VAL A 357 -7.68 14.39 19.26
N VAL A 358 -8.98 14.67 19.38
CA VAL A 358 -10.03 13.66 19.52
C VAL A 358 -10.53 13.30 18.12
N PHE A 359 -10.43 12.03 17.77
CA PHE A 359 -10.86 11.52 16.46
C PHE A 359 -11.29 10.06 16.57
N ASP A 360 -12.04 9.60 15.57
CA ASP A 360 -12.49 8.21 15.40
C ASP A 360 -11.63 7.49 14.35
N LEU A 361 -11.31 8.20 13.26
CA LEU A 361 -10.55 7.70 12.13
C LEU A 361 -9.45 8.68 11.71
N ALA A 362 -8.22 8.17 11.54
CA ALA A 362 -7.12 8.91 10.94
C ALA A 362 -6.93 8.56 9.46
N LEU A 363 -6.81 9.57 8.60
CA LEU A 363 -6.44 9.43 7.19
C LEU A 363 -5.00 9.91 7.01
N VAL A 364 -4.10 9.01 6.61
CA VAL A 364 -2.66 9.29 6.61
C VAL A 364 -2.09 9.20 5.20
N SER A 365 -1.58 10.31 4.68
CA SER A 365 -0.93 10.41 3.37
C SER A 365 0.48 10.97 3.52
N ALA A 366 1.43 10.11 3.88
CA ALA A 366 2.79 10.50 4.28
C ALA A 366 3.91 9.62 3.68
N GLY A 367 3.68 9.04 2.50
CA GLY A 367 4.64 8.10 1.89
C GLY A 367 4.91 6.91 2.81
N ILE A 368 6.16 6.47 2.89
CA ILE A 368 6.57 5.29 3.69
C ILE A 368 6.27 5.48 5.19
N ALA A 369 6.31 6.73 5.68
CA ALA A 369 5.98 7.04 7.07
C ALA A 369 4.51 6.74 7.40
N ALA A 370 3.61 6.68 6.42
CA ALA A 370 2.19 6.41 6.65
C ALA A 370 1.97 5.04 7.30
N VAL A 371 2.72 4.01 6.88
CA VAL A 371 2.64 2.65 7.45
C VAL A 371 2.96 2.68 8.95
N MET A 372 4.01 3.41 9.33
CA MET A 372 4.45 3.54 10.73
C MET A 372 3.45 4.36 11.55
N ILE A 373 2.98 5.48 11.01
CA ILE A 373 2.01 6.37 11.67
C ILE A 373 0.69 5.65 11.90
N CYS A 374 0.12 4.98 10.89
CA CYS A 374 -1.13 4.24 11.03
C CYS A 374 -1.04 3.17 12.12
N THR A 375 0.04 2.38 12.09
CA THR A 375 0.25 1.31 13.07
C THR A 375 0.39 1.87 14.48
N ARG A 376 1.14 2.95 14.66
CA ARG A 376 1.31 3.58 15.97
C ARG A 376 0.06 4.29 16.47
N ILE A 377 -0.72 4.92 15.60
CA ILE A 377 -2.04 5.45 15.98
C ILE A 377 -2.92 4.33 16.51
N ALA A 378 -2.97 3.19 15.83
CA ALA A 378 -3.76 2.06 16.32
C ALA A 378 -3.29 1.61 17.71
N HIS A 379 -2.02 1.29 17.87
CA HIS A 379 -1.51 0.73 19.14
C HIS A 379 -1.42 1.73 20.29
N GLU A 380 -1.01 2.97 20.04
CA GLU A 380 -0.83 3.97 21.11
C GLU A 380 -2.09 4.77 21.43
N ARG A 381 -3.03 4.87 20.49
CA ARG A 381 -4.27 5.67 20.67
C ARG A 381 -5.52 4.81 20.75
N GLY A 382 -5.44 3.52 20.41
CA GLY A 382 -6.61 2.64 20.33
C GLY A 382 -7.59 3.07 19.25
N LYS A 383 -7.09 3.67 18.15
CA LYS A 383 -7.92 4.26 17.09
C LYS A 383 -7.79 3.52 15.76
N THR A 384 -8.71 3.81 14.84
CA THR A 384 -8.62 3.31 13.48
C THR A 384 -7.82 4.27 12.61
N ALA A 385 -6.92 3.75 11.78
CA ALA A 385 -6.09 4.53 10.86
C ALA A 385 -6.00 3.84 9.49
N LEU A 386 -6.14 4.64 8.44
CA LEU A 386 -6.05 4.23 7.04
C LEU A 386 -4.89 4.94 6.36
N ASP A 387 -3.97 4.15 5.82
CA ASP A 387 -2.99 4.65 4.86
C ASP A 387 -3.73 5.06 3.58
N PHE A 388 -3.81 6.37 3.36
CA PHE A 388 -4.59 7.00 2.31
C PHE A 388 -3.77 7.25 1.03
N GLY A 389 -2.44 7.30 1.15
CA GLY A 389 -1.50 7.50 0.04
C GLY A 389 -1.87 8.64 -0.91
N HIS A 390 -1.51 8.47 -2.18
CA HIS A 390 -1.76 9.46 -3.25
C HIS A 390 -3.24 9.70 -3.56
N MET A 391 -4.17 8.96 -2.96
CA MET A 391 -5.60 9.26 -3.10
C MET A 391 -5.95 10.62 -2.49
N ALA A 392 -5.20 11.09 -1.48
CA ALA A 392 -5.32 12.45 -0.97
C ALA A 392 -5.16 13.49 -2.10
N ASP A 393 -4.07 13.38 -2.86
CA ASP A 393 -3.79 14.29 -3.99
C ASP A 393 -4.84 14.17 -5.08
N ALA A 394 -5.27 12.95 -5.41
CA ALA A 394 -6.25 12.69 -6.45
C ALA A 394 -7.63 13.27 -6.12
N LEU A 395 -8.07 13.17 -4.86
CA LEU A 395 -9.31 13.77 -4.38
C LEU A 395 -9.23 15.31 -4.40
N VAL A 396 -8.12 15.89 -3.91
CA VAL A 396 -7.91 17.34 -3.90
C VAL A 396 -7.90 17.91 -5.33
N LYS A 397 -7.32 17.18 -6.30
CA LYS A 397 -7.29 17.58 -7.72
C LYS A 397 -8.60 17.28 -8.47
N GLY A 398 -9.59 16.69 -7.82
CA GLY A 398 -10.85 16.30 -8.46
C GLY A 398 -10.72 15.15 -9.48
N GLN A 399 -9.63 14.39 -9.44
CA GLN A 399 -9.40 13.23 -10.31
C GLN A 399 -10.22 12.01 -9.87
N ILE A 400 -10.57 11.97 -8.58
CA ILE A 400 -11.45 10.97 -7.98
C ILE A 400 -12.59 11.71 -7.31
N ALA A 401 -13.81 11.21 -7.47
CA ALA A 401 -14.98 11.72 -6.77
C ALA A 401 -15.18 10.92 -5.47
N LEU A 402 -15.34 11.62 -4.35
CA LEU A 402 -15.87 11.04 -3.13
C LEU A 402 -17.41 11.10 -3.18
N THR A 403 -18.03 9.93 -3.35
CA THR A 403 -19.49 9.76 -3.33
C THR A 403 -19.95 9.46 -1.90
N HIS A 404 -21.12 9.99 -1.53
CA HIS A 404 -21.80 9.71 -0.25
C HIS A 404 -22.60 8.42 -0.32
#